data_AF-D1BWM0-F1
#
_entry.id   AF-D1BWM0-F1
#
_cell.length_a   1.000
_cell.length_b   1.000
_cell.length_c   1.000
_cell.angle_alpha   90.00
_cell.angle_beta   90.00
_cell.angle_gamma   90.00
#
_symmetry.space_group_name_H-M   'P 1'
#
loop_
_entity.id
_entity.type
_entity.pdbx_description
1 polymer ?
#
loop_
_entity_poly.entity_id
_entity_poly.type
_entity_poly.pdbx_seq_one_letter_code
_entity_poly.pdbx_strand_id
1 'polypeptide(L)' 'MHQPFASLRGLAEHIAALEVELGAARTNRDRDIIAAHQAGTHPLDICAAARLSPAGVQKVLVKHSVITPAPRKPKAA' A
#
# COMPACT_ATOMS: atom_id res chain seq x y z
N MET A 1 -29.67 7.38 16.51
CA MET A 1 -29.19 8.53 15.72
C MET A 1 -27.71 8.71 16.04
N HIS A 2 -26.80 8.31 15.14
CA HIS A 2 -25.39 8.66 15.28
C HIS A 2 -25.28 10.13 14.88
N GLN A 3 -25.06 11.03 15.83
CA GLN A 3 -24.54 12.37 15.53
C GLN A 3 -23.03 12.20 15.54
N PRO A 4 -22.38 12.05 14.36
CA PRO A 4 -20.93 11.98 14.37
C PRO A 4 -20.45 13.41 14.64
N PHE A 5 -19.66 13.53 15.71
CA PHE A 5 -18.90 14.72 16.12
C PHE A 5 -19.73 15.86 16.73
N ALA A 6 -19.73 15.94 18.06
CA ALA A 6 -20.36 17.03 18.83
C ALA A 6 -19.66 18.40 18.68
N SER A 7 -18.51 18.46 17.98
CA SER A 7 -17.77 19.69 17.69
C SER A 7 -16.77 19.49 16.54
N LEU A 8 -16.30 20.59 15.95
CA LEU A 8 -15.22 20.58 14.95
C LEU A 8 -13.93 19.94 15.49
N ARG A 9 -13.63 20.12 16.78
CA ARG A 9 -12.50 19.46 17.45
C ARG A 9 -12.67 17.94 17.48
N GLY A 10 -13.87 17.47 17.85
CA GLY A 10 -14.19 16.04 17.85
C GLY A 10 -14.14 15.40 16.47
N LEU A 11 -14.48 16.15 15.42
CA LEU A 11 -14.31 15.72 14.03
C LEU A 11 -12.83 15.60 13.65
N ALA A 12 -12.01 16.60 14.01
CA ALA A 12 -10.58 16.59 13.71
C ALA A 12 -9.83 15.42 14.40
N GLU A 13 -10.14 15.16 15.67
CA GLU A 13 -9.58 14.02 16.41
C GLU A 13 -9.95 12.67 15.77
N HIS A 14 -11.19 12.56 15.25
CA HIS A 14 -11.62 11.34 14.56
C HIS A 14 -10.96 11.16 13.20
N ILE A 15 -10.81 12.24 12.42
CA ILE A 15 -10.05 12.20 11.16
C ILE A 15 -8.61 11.76 11.43
N ALA A 16 -7.96 12.31 12.45
CA ALA A 16 -6.60 11.93 12.81
C ALA A 16 -6.49 10.44 13.20
N ALA A 17 -7.46 9.91 13.95
CA ALA A 17 -7.51 8.49 14.29
C ALA A 17 -7.63 7.60 13.03
N LEU A 18 -8.52 7.97 12.10
CA LEU A 18 -8.69 7.25 10.83
C LEU A 18 -7.43 7.31 9.96
N GLU A 19 -6.72 8.43 9.95
CA GLU A 19 -5.45 8.56 9.23
C GLU A 19 -4.37 7.61 9.78
N VAL A 20 -4.28 7.48 11.11
CA VAL A 20 -3.38 6.54 11.78
C VAL A 20 -3.74 5.10 11.44
N GLU A 21 -5.01 4.73 11.56
CA GLU A 21 -5.50 3.38 11.23
C GLU A 21 -5.24 3.04 9.76
N LEU A 22 -5.53 3.96 8.84
CA LEU A 22 -5.28 3.79 7.42
C LEU A 22 -3.78 3.68 7.12
N GLY A 23 -2.94 4.43 7.84
CA GLY A 23 -1.48 4.32 7.76
C GLY A 23 -0.96 2.95 8.20
N ALA A 24 -1.48 2.42 9.31
CA ALA A 24 -1.15 1.09 9.82
C ALA A 24 -1.59 -0.01 8.83
N ALA A 25 -2.82 0.08 8.31
CA ALA A 25 -3.33 -0.87 7.32
C ALA A 25 -2.50 -0.88 6.03
N ARG A 26 -2.06 0.29 5.55
CA ARG A 26 -1.16 0.39 4.39
C ARG A 26 0.18 -0.28 4.64
N THR A 27 0.76 -0.08 5.82
CA THR A 27 2.06 -0.67 6.19
C THR A 27 1.99 -2.19 6.31
N ASN A 28 0.91 -2.73 6.90
CA ASN A 28 0.69 -4.16 6.98
C ASN A 28 0.57 -4.78 5.58
N ARG A 29 -0.20 -4.16 4.69
CA ARG A 29 -0.31 -4.63 3.31
C ARG A 29 1.03 -4.59 2.55
N ASP A 30 1.84 -3.53 2.74
CA ASP A 30 3.19 -3.47 2.15
C ASP A 30 4.04 -4.66 2.64
N ARG A 31 3.98 -4.99 3.94
CA ARG A 31 4.70 -6.13 4.53
C ARG A 31 4.23 -7.46 3.94
N ASP A 32 2.93 -7.66 3.78
CA ASP A 32 2.37 -8.89 3.22
C ASP A 32 2.80 -9.12 1.77
N ILE A 33 2.83 -8.05 0.97
CA ILE A 33 3.34 -8.08 -0.41
C ILE A 33 4.81 -8.53 -0.44
N ILE A 34 5.63 -7.97 0.45
CA ILE A 34 7.06 -8.29 0.54
C ILE A 34 7.25 -9.75 0.95
N ALA A 35 6.54 -10.19 1.99
CA ALA A 35 6.63 -11.56 2.50
C ALA A 35 6.20 -12.59 1.44
N ALA A 36 5.08 -12.34 0.75
CA ALA A 36 4.61 -13.22 -0.32
C ALA A 36 5.62 -13.28 -1.48
N HIS A 37 6.21 -12.15 -1.86
CA HIS A 37 7.25 -12.11 -2.89
C HIS A 37 8.50 -12.90 -2.49
N GLN A 38 8.97 -12.73 -1.26
CA GLN A 38 10.13 -13.46 -0.73
C GLN A 38 9.88 -14.96 -0.58
N ALA A 39 8.63 -15.36 -0.31
CA ALA A 39 8.19 -16.75 -0.31
C ALA A 39 8.11 -17.37 -1.72
N GLY A 40 8.39 -16.60 -2.79
CA GLY A 40 8.29 -17.06 -4.17
C GLY A 40 6.84 -17.20 -4.67
N THR A 41 5.89 -16.52 -4.01
CA THR A 41 4.48 -16.53 -4.43
C THR A 41 4.35 -15.94 -5.83
N HIS A 42 3.50 -16.54 -6.66
CA HIS A 42 3.32 -16.11 -8.03
C HIS A 42 2.80 -14.64 -8.07
N PRO A 43 3.35 -13.76 -8.93
CA PRO A 43 3.01 -12.32 -8.91
C PRO A 43 1.52 -12.00 -9.07
N LEU A 44 0.77 -12.82 -9.82
CA LEU A 44 -0.68 -12.62 -9.99
C LEU A 44 -1.46 -12.87 -8.70
N ASP A 45 -1.02 -13.83 -7.89
CA ASP A 45 -1.67 -14.15 -6.61
C ASP A 45 -1.40 -13.03 -5.60
N ILE A 46 -0.19 -12.46 -5.61
CA ILE A 46 0.14 -11.27 -4.81
C ILE A 46 -0.74 -10.08 -5.22
N CYS A 47 -0.93 -9.86 -6.53
CA CYS A 47 -1.81 -8.79 -7.02
C CYS A 47 -3.26 -8.99 -6.56
N ALA A 48 -3.77 -10.22 -6.65
CA ALA A 48 -5.12 -10.58 -6.22
C ALA A 48 -5.31 -10.36 -4.70
N ALA A 49 -4.38 -10.87 -3.89
CA ALA A 49 -4.41 -10.74 -2.43
C ALA A 49 -4.28 -9.27 -1.97
N ALA A 50 -3.37 -8.50 -2.57
CA ALA A 50 -3.17 -7.10 -2.25
C ALA A 50 -4.24 -6.17 -2.81
N ARG A 51 -5.08 -6.67 -3.74
CA ARG A 51 -6.05 -5.88 -4.53
C ARG A 51 -5.38 -4.69 -5.22
N LEU A 52 -4.20 -4.94 -5.79
CA LEU A 52 -3.39 -3.96 -6.50
C LEU A 52 -3.12 -4.42 -7.93
N SER A 53 -2.94 -3.46 -8.83
CA SER A 53 -2.40 -3.77 -10.15
C SER A 53 -0.94 -4.24 -10.04
N PRO A 54 -0.40 -4.92 -11.08
CA PRO A 54 1.02 -5.28 -11.13
C PRO A 54 1.96 -4.09 -10.90
N ALA A 55 1.60 -2.91 -11.43
CA ALA A 55 2.35 -1.68 -11.21
C ALA A 55 2.31 -1.22 -9.74
N GLY A 56 1.18 -1.42 -9.05
CA GLY A 56 1.04 -1.11 -7.63
C GLY A 56 1.93 -2.01 -6.76
N VAL A 57 1.90 -3.33 -7.02
CA VAL A 57 2.78 -4.30 -6.35
C VAL A 57 4.26 -4.00 -6.64
N GLN A 58 4.61 -3.74 -7.90
CA GLN A 58 5.98 -3.37 -8.28
C GLN A 58 6.46 -2.11 -7.56
N LYS A 59 5.60 -1.09 -7.43
CA LYS A 59 5.95 0.14 -6.71
C LYS A 59 6.24 -0.12 -5.23
N VAL A 60 5.50 -1.01 -4.57
CA VAL A 60 5.76 -1.42 -3.19
C VAL A 60 7.11 -2.12 -3.08
N LEU A 61 7.37 -3.11 -3.94
CA LEU A 61 8.64 -3.85 -3.92
C LEU A 61 9.85 -2.96 -4.20
N VAL A 62 9.73 -1.98 -5.09
CA VAL A 62 10.81 -0.99 -5.35
C VAL A 62 10.96 -0.01 -4.18
N LYS A 63 9.86 0.51 -3.63
CA LYS A 63 9.87 1.45 -2.49
C LYS A 63 10.62 0.88 -1.28
N HIS A 64 10.51 -0.43 -1.08
CA HIS A 64 11.16 -1.16 0.02
C HIS A 64 12.45 -1.89 -0.41
N SER A 65 13.01 -1.56 -1.57
CA SER A 65 14.29 -2.10 -2.09
C SER A 65 14.34 -3.64 -2.20
N VAL A 66 13.19 -4.29 -2.35
CA VAL A 66 13.10 -5.75 -2.55
C VAL A 66 13.49 -6.13 -3.98
N ILE A 67 13.16 -5.27 -4.94
CA ILE A 67 13.55 -5.41 -6.34
C ILE A 67 14.14 -4.11 -6.86
N THR A 68 15.12 -4.22 -7.75
CA THR A 68 15.64 -3.07 -8.49
C THR A 68 14.75 -2.83 -9.72
N PRO A 69 14.26 -1.59 -9.95
CA PRO A 69 13.49 -1.31 -11.16
C PRO A 69 14.35 -1.56 -12.39
N ALA A 70 13.81 -2.31 -13.35
CA ALA A 70 14.52 -2.58 -14.60
C ALA A 70 14.84 -1.26 -15.33
N PRO A 71 16.05 -1.09 -15.89
CA PRO A 71 16.38 0.10 -16.66
C PRO A 71 15.42 0.21 -17.84
N ARG A 72 14.66 1.30 -17.89
CA ARG A 72 13.84 1.59 -19.08
C ARG A 72 14.82 1.91 -20.20
N LYS A 73 14.84 1.12 -21.27
CA LYS A 73 15.61 1.46 -22.48
C LYS A 73 15.24 2.90 -22.88
N PRO A 74 16.20 3.78 -23.16
CA PRO A 74 15.89 5.10 -23.67
C PRO A 74 15.07 4.92 -24.95
N LYS A 75 13.90 5.57 -24.99
CA LYS A 75 13.12 5.71 -26.22
C LYS A 75 14.03 6.47 -27.19
N ALA A 76 14.56 5.77 -28.20
CA ALA A 76 15.28 6.41 -29.29
C ALA A 76 14.34 7.47 -29.88
N ALA A 77 14.83 8.72 -29.90
CA ALA A 77 14.12 9.90 -30.39
C ALA A 77 13.80 9.78 -31.87
#